data_AF-A0A229TEC0-F1
#
_entry.id   AF-A0A229TEC0-F1
#
_cell.length_a   1.000
_cell.length_b   1.000
_cell.length_c   1.000
_cell.angle_alpha   90.00
_cell.angle_beta   90.00
_cell.angle_gamma   90.00
#
_symmetry.space_group_name_H-M   'P 1'
#
loop_
_entity.id
_entity.type
_entity.pdbx_description
1 polymer ?
#
loop_
_entity_poly.entity_id
_entity_poly.type
_entity_poly.pdbx_seq_one_letter_code
_entity_poly.pdbx_strand_id
1 'polypeptide(L)'
;MPLQSPLFVDDARLNACLVQDSAHVTQGSSGPHVAKIQLALLMIDGLAIDPAEIDAESYGASTASAVLAFKTARSILGPGQVTPDDIVGKRTVAALDAELLTKQSALDGIPQDYCGNENEAIA
;
A
#
# COMPACT_ATOMS: atom_id res chain seq x y z
N MET A 1 10.84 -4.47 -13.02
CA MET A 1 11.66 -4.40 -11.80
C MET A 1 10.83 -4.98 -10.67
N PRO A 2 11.39 -5.77 -9.75
CA PRO A 2 10.65 -6.25 -8.59
C PRO A 2 10.28 -5.08 -7.66
N LEU A 3 9.30 -5.29 -6.79
CA LEU A 3 8.90 -4.32 -5.78
C LEU A 3 10.05 -4.06 -4.80
N GLN A 4 10.26 -2.82 -4.41
CA GLN A 4 11.40 -2.42 -3.59
C GLN A 4 11.01 -2.06 -2.15
N SER A 5 9.74 -1.74 -1.89
CA SER A 5 9.27 -1.45 -0.54
C SER A 5 9.34 -2.72 0.34
N PRO A 6 9.77 -2.61 1.61
CA PRO A 6 9.85 -3.76 2.53
C PRO A 6 8.48 -4.44 2.73
N LEU A 7 7.40 -3.67 2.56
CA LEU A 7 6.03 -4.13 2.72
C LEU A 7 5.62 -5.09 1.60
N PHE A 8 6.19 -4.92 0.39
CA PHE A 8 5.79 -5.68 -0.80
C PHE A 8 6.89 -6.57 -1.40
N VAL A 9 8.17 -6.32 -1.11
CA VAL A 9 9.30 -7.05 -1.70
C VAL A 9 9.22 -8.56 -1.47
N ASP A 10 8.83 -8.99 -0.27
CA ASP A 10 8.69 -10.41 0.09
C ASP A 10 7.39 -11.07 -0.41
N ASP A 11 6.49 -10.31 -1.04
CA ASP A 11 5.19 -10.85 -1.46
C ASP A 11 5.21 -11.33 -2.93
N ALA A 12 5.20 -12.64 -3.12
CA ALA A 12 5.18 -13.24 -4.45
C ALA A 12 3.91 -12.89 -5.24
N ARG A 13 2.76 -12.70 -4.58
CA ARG A 13 1.50 -12.35 -5.26
C ARG A 13 1.52 -10.91 -5.74
N LEU A 14 2.01 -9.97 -4.93
CA LEU A 14 2.14 -8.57 -5.34
C LEU A 14 3.19 -8.39 -6.44
N ASN A 15 4.31 -9.11 -6.36
CA ASN A 15 5.27 -9.16 -7.46
C ASN A 15 4.64 -9.75 -8.74
N ALA A 16 3.78 -10.77 -8.62
CA ALA A 16 3.03 -11.30 -9.76
C ALA A 16 2.02 -10.29 -10.33
N CYS A 17 1.36 -9.47 -9.50
CA CYS A 17 0.47 -8.39 -9.95
C CYS A 17 1.17 -7.38 -10.87
N LEU A 18 2.49 -7.23 -10.71
CA LEU A 18 3.30 -6.33 -11.53
C LEU A 18 3.54 -6.88 -12.95
N VAL A 19 3.49 -8.20 -13.12
CA VAL A 19 3.86 -8.90 -14.36
C VAL A 19 2.64 -9.49 -15.08
N GLN A 20 1.66 -10.02 -14.33
CA GLN A 20 0.52 -10.74 -14.87
C GLN A 20 -0.79 -10.02 -14.57
N ASP A 21 -1.57 -9.72 -15.62
CA ASP A 21 -2.89 -9.11 -15.48
C ASP A 21 -3.88 -10.02 -14.74
N SER A 22 -3.73 -11.34 -14.83
CA SER A 22 -4.55 -12.32 -14.08
C SER A 22 -4.30 -12.31 -12.57
N ALA A 23 -3.18 -11.73 -12.12
CA ALA A 23 -2.86 -11.60 -10.71
C ALA A 23 -3.40 -10.30 -10.10
N HIS A 24 -4.03 -9.41 -10.88
CA HIS A 24 -4.61 -8.17 -10.38
C HIS A 24 -5.59 -8.42 -9.23
N VAL A 25 -5.49 -7.58 -8.20
CA VAL A 25 -6.35 -7.68 -7.01
C VAL A 25 -7.60 -6.86 -7.25
N THR A 26 -8.75 -7.51 -7.17
CA THR A 26 -10.08 -6.92 -7.35
C THR A 26 -10.92 -7.14 -6.09
N GLN A 27 -12.04 -6.42 -6.01
CA GLN A 27 -13.05 -6.67 -4.97
C GLN A 27 -13.43 -8.15 -4.88
N GLY A 28 -13.53 -8.65 -3.65
CA GLY A 28 -13.75 -10.07 -3.35
C GLY A 28 -12.47 -10.90 -3.19
N SER A 29 -11.30 -10.34 -3.49
CA SER A 29 -10.02 -10.98 -3.15
C SER A 29 -9.78 -10.93 -1.65
N SER A 30 -9.13 -11.95 -1.09
CA SER A 30 -8.75 -11.96 0.32
C SER A 30 -7.39 -12.63 0.55
N GLY A 31 -6.74 -12.25 1.65
CA GLY A 31 -5.49 -12.82 2.14
C GLY A 31 -4.40 -11.78 2.39
N PRO A 32 -3.17 -12.22 2.71
CA PRO A 32 -2.12 -11.36 3.24
C PRO A 32 -1.68 -10.24 2.28
N HIS A 33 -1.78 -10.48 0.98
CA HIS A 33 -1.52 -9.47 -0.05
C HIS A 33 -2.52 -8.30 0.00
N VAL A 34 -3.78 -8.56 0.36
CA VAL A 34 -4.81 -7.52 0.53
C VAL A 34 -4.53 -6.69 1.78
N ALA A 35 -4.21 -7.34 2.91
CA ALA A 35 -3.85 -6.66 4.15
C ALA A 35 -2.67 -5.70 3.94
N LYS A 36 -1.65 -6.13 3.18
CA LYS A 36 -0.51 -5.28 2.80
C LYS A 36 -0.93 -4.06 1.97
N ILE A 37 -1.84 -4.22 1.01
CA ILE A 37 -2.38 -3.10 0.22
C ILE A 37 -3.16 -2.13 1.12
N GLN A 38 -4.02 -2.64 1.99
CA GLN A 38 -4.79 -1.83 2.94
C GLN A 38 -3.85 -1.03 3.85
N LEU A 39 -2.82 -1.68 4.40
CA LEU A 39 -1.81 -1.03 5.23
C LEU A 39 -1.06 0.07 4.44
N ALA A 40 -0.70 -0.19 3.19
CA ALA A 40 -0.04 0.81 2.36
C ALA A 40 -0.93 2.04 2.10
N LEU A 41 -2.22 1.84 1.82
CA LEU A 41 -3.18 2.93 1.64
C LEU A 41 -3.35 3.77 2.91
N LEU A 42 -3.39 3.12 4.08
CA LEU A 42 -3.39 3.79 5.38
C LEU A 42 -2.11 4.59 5.59
N MET A 43 -0.94 4.01 5.30
CA MET A 43 0.34 4.68 5.50
C MET A 43 0.52 5.87 4.55
N ILE A 44 0.07 5.77 3.30
CA ILE A 44 0.27 6.81 2.29
C ILE A 44 -0.70 7.97 2.48
N ASP A 45 -2.01 7.71 2.43
CA ASP A 45 -3.05 8.74 2.41
C ASP A 45 -3.92 8.75 3.68
N GLY A 46 -3.71 7.82 4.61
CA GLY A 46 -4.56 7.72 5.82
C GLY A 46 -5.99 7.34 5.50
N LEU A 47 -6.22 6.58 4.42
CA LEU A 47 -7.55 6.29 3.94
C LEU A 47 -8.30 5.42 4.94
N ALA A 48 -9.55 5.81 5.22
CA ALA A 48 -10.43 5.06 6.11
C ALA A 48 -10.88 3.76 5.42
N ILE A 49 -10.42 2.63 5.96
CA ILE A 49 -10.85 1.29 5.56
C ILE A 49 -11.57 0.69 6.77
N ASP A 50 -12.68 -0.01 6.52
CA ASP A 50 -13.44 -0.66 7.58
C ASP A 50 -12.54 -1.65 8.33
N PRO A 51 -12.44 -1.57 9.68
CA PRO A 51 -11.62 -2.48 10.45
C PRO A 51 -12.03 -3.95 10.27
N ALA A 52 -13.29 -4.25 9.96
CA ALA A 52 -13.71 -5.61 9.66
C ALA A 52 -13.11 -6.13 8.35
N GLU A 53 -12.93 -5.27 7.35
CA GLU A 53 -12.25 -5.63 6.10
C GLU A 53 -10.75 -5.85 6.31
N ILE A 54 -10.13 -5.07 7.21
CA ILE A 54 -8.73 -5.22 7.60
C ILE A 54 -8.51 -6.52 8.37
N ASP A 55 -9.34 -6.81 9.37
CA ASP A 55 -9.25 -8.01 10.20
C ASP A 55 -9.49 -9.28 9.36
N ALA A 56 -10.45 -9.22 8.43
CA ALA A 56 -10.71 -10.31 7.50
C ALA A 56 -9.73 -10.37 6.30
N GLU A 57 -8.78 -9.44 6.22
CA GLU A 57 -7.83 -9.29 5.11
C GLU A 57 -8.53 -9.34 3.74
N SER A 58 -9.70 -8.73 3.66
CA SER A 58 -10.64 -8.90 2.55
C SER A 58 -10.84 -7.59 1.80
N TYR A 59 -10.88 -7.71 0.48
CA TYR A 59 -11.05 -6.57 -0.40
C TYR A 59 -12.55 -6.30 -0.55
N GLY A 60 -13.09 -5.56 0.41
CA GLY A 60 -14.48 -5.12 0.41
C GLY A 60 -14.68 -3.75 -0.25
N ALA A 61 -15.84 -3.16 0.00
CA ALA A 61 -16.25 -1.89 -0.61
C ALA A 61 -15.45 -0.70 -0.06
N SER A 62 -15.03 -0.77 1.20
CA SER A 62 -14.24 0.28 1.85
C SER A 62 -12.83 0.30 1.28
N THR A 63 -12.23 -0.88 1.11
CA THR A 63 -10.93 -1.03 0.44
C THR A 63 -11.00 -0.57 -1.02
N ALA A 64 -12.05 -0.94 -1.75
CA ALA A 64 -12.28 -0.50 -3.13
C ALA A 64 -12.37 1.04 -3.23
N SER A 65 -13.11 1.67 -2.31
CA SER A 65 -13.25 3.12 -2.24
C SER A 65 -11.91 3.82 -1.94
N ALA A 66 -11.11 3.24 -1.05
CA ALA A 66 -9.77 3.73 -0.75
C ALA A 66 -8.85 3.64 -1.99
N VAL A 67 -8.86 2.52 -2.71
CA VAL A 67 -8.08 2.39 -3.95
C VAL A 67 -8.53 3.36 -5.03
N LEU A 68 -9.85 3.56 -5.17
CA LEU A 68 -10.40 4.54 -6.10
C LEU A 68 -9.93 5.96 -5.73
N ALA A 69 -9.98 6.33 -4.45
CA ALA A 69 -9.51 7.63 -3.97
C ALA A 69 -8.01 7.82 -4.24
N PHE A 70 -7.19 6.82 -3.94
CA PHE A 70 -5.75 6.82 -4.19
C PHE A 70 -5.43 7.01 -5.69
N LYS A 71 -6.11 6.25 -6.57
CA LYS A 71 -5.92 6.35 -8.02
C LYS A 71 -6.43 7.69 -8.57
N THR A 72 -7.51 8.22 -8.01
CA THR A 72 -8.05 9.54 -8.37
C THR A 72 -7.07 10.65 -8.02
N ALA A 73 -6.53 10.64 -6.79
CA ALA A 73 -5.55 11.64 -6.33
C ALA A 73 -4.29 11.67 -7.20
N ARG A 74 -3.86 10.50 -7.70
CA ARG A 74 -2.63 10.34 -8.51
C ARG A 74 -2.88 10.24 -10.00
N SER A 75 -4.13 10.36 -10.45
CA SER A 75 -4.55 10.19 -11.86
C SER A 75 -4.01 8.89 -12.49
N ILE A 76 -4.04 7.78 -11.74
CA ILE A 76 -3.57 6.47 -12.20
C ILE A 76 -4.69 5.81 -13.00
N LEU A 77 -4.63 5.99 -14.33
CA LEU A 77 -5.54 5.37 -15.29
C LEU A 77 -4.90 4.11 -15.88
N GLY A 78 -5.65 3.08 -16.24
CA GLY A 78 -5.15 1.99 -17.08
C GLY A 78 -5.07 2.41 -18.57
N PRO A 79 -4.44 1.58 -19.42
CA PRO A 79 -4.41 1.83 -20.86
C PRO A 79 -5.84 1.81 -21.44
N GLY A 80 -6.27 2.95 -22.00
CA GLY A 80 -7.61 3.12 -22.58
C GLY A 80 -8.71 3.52 -21.59
N GLN A 81 -8.39 3.68 -20.30
CA GLN A 81 -9.35 4.14 -19.30
C GLN A 81 -9.34 5.66 -19.18
N VAL A 82 -10.54 6.24 -19.10
CA VAL A 82 -10.76 7.68 -18.87
C VAL A 82 -11.07 7.96 -17.40
N THR A 83 -11.57 6.95 -16.69
CA THR A 83 -11.98 7.05 -15.28
C THR A 83 -11.12 6.08 -14.45
N PRO A 84 -10.70 6.46 -13.23
CA PRO A 84 -10.06 5.52 -12.31
C PRO A 84 -11.03 4.41 -11.91
N ASP A 85 -10.52 3.18 -11.83
CA ASP A 85 -11.26 2.02 -11.28
C ASP A 85 -10.70 1.61 -9.92
N ASP A 86 -11.42 0.77 -9.20
CA ASP A 86 -11.06 0.18 -7.92
C ASP A 86 -10.17 -1.06 -8.03
N ILE A 87 -9.59 -1.35 -9.19
CA ILE A 87 -8.71 -2.50 -9.41
C ILE A 87 -7.25 -2.14 -9.14
N VAL A 88 -6.57 -2.97 -8.35
CA VAL A 88 -5.14 -2.89 -8.07
C VAL A 88 -4.39 -3.72 -9.11
N GLY A 89 -3.93 -3.02 -10.16
CA GLY A 89 -3.11 -3.61 -11.21
C GLY A 89 -1.64 -3.16 -11.14
N LYS A 90 -0.86 -3.54 -12.15
CA LYS A 90 0.59 -3.25 -12.25
C LYS A 90 0.96 -1.78 -11.99
N ARG A 91 0.16 -0.83 -12.50
CA ARG A 91 0.39 0.61 -12.31
C ARG A 91 0.12 1.05 -10.87
N THR A 92 -0.94 0.54 -10.27
CA THR A 92 -1.32 0.85 -8.89
C THR A 92 -0.29 0.29 -7.92
N VAL A 93 0.12 -0.97 -8.10
CA VAL A 93 1.13 -1.63 -7.26
C VAL A 93 2.48 -0.91 -7.34
N ALA A 94 2.92 -0.54 -8.55
CA ALA A 94 4.15 0.24 -8.73
C ALA A 94 4.07 1.62 -8.06
N ALA A 95 2.92 2.29 -8.13
CA ALA A 95 2.73 3.60 -7.50
C ALA A 95 2.72 3.50 -5.97
N LEU A 96 2.05 2.49 -5.41
CA LEU A 96 2.05 2.23 -3.97
C LEU A 96 3.48 1.96 -3.47
N ASP A 97 4.25 1.15 -4.19
CA ASP A 97 5.64 0.83 -3.85
C ASP A 97 6.53 2.09 -3.81
N ALA A 98 6.45 2.93 -4.84
CA ALA A 98 7.21 4.18 -4.93
C ALA A 98 6.85 5.18 -3.81
N GLU A 99 5.56 5.28 -3.48
CA GLU A 99 5.06 6.15 -2.40
C GLU A 99 5.48 5.64 -1.02
N LEU A 100 5.41 4.32 -0.79
CA LEU A 100 5.93 3.70 0.43
C LEU A 100 7.42 3.95 0.60
N LEU A 101 8.21 3.79 -0.46
CA LEU A 101 9.65 4.10 -0.45
C LEU A 101 9.91 5.57 -0.13
N THR A 102 9.11 6.47 -0.69
CA THR A 102 9.22 7.91 -0.42
C THR A 102 8.91 8.22 1.04
N LYS A 103 7.83 7.65 1.60
CA LYS A 103 7.51 7.79 3.02
C LYS A 103 8.53 7.16 3.95
N GLN A 104 9.06 5.99 3.60
CA GLN A 104 10.08 5.34 4.38
C GLN A 104 11.38 6.15 4.37
N SER A 105 11.80 6.64 3.21
CA SER A 105 12.99 7.51 3.10
C SER A 105 12.84 8.80 3.90
N ALA A 106 11.62 9.36 3.95
CA ALA A 106 11.32 10.51 4.81
C ALA A 106 11.40 10.16 6.32
N LEU A 107 11.06 8.92 6.69
CA LEU A 107 11.22 8.42 8.06
C LEU A 107 12.64 7.96 8.40
N ASP A 108 13.47 7.60 7.43
CA ASP A 108 14.87 7.21 7.65
C ASP A 108 15.78 8.45 7.69
N GLY A 109 15.32 9.57 7.10
CA GLY A 109 15.99 10.86 7.12
C GLY A 109 15.83 11.67 8.42
N ILE A 110 15.11 11.17 9.43
CA ILE A 110 15.20 11.72 10.79
C ILE A 110 16.48 11.18 11.42
N PRO A 111 17.41 12.05 11.89
CA PRO A 111 18.55 11.57 12.65
C PRO A 111 18.04 10.74 13.84
N GLN A 112 18.60 9.54 14.04
CA GLN A 112 18.28 8.64 15.16
C GLN A 112 18.55 9.25 16.56
N ASP A 113 18.96 10.52 16.64
CA ASP A 113 19.29 11.25 17.86
C ASP A 113 18.05 11.63 18.71
N TYR A 114 16.83 11.34 18.24
CA TYR A 114 15.58 11.62 18.98
C TYR A 114 15.04 10.41 19.77
N CYS A 115 15.79 9.32 19.91
CA CYS A 115 15.54 8.37 20.99
C CYS A 115 16.26 8.88 22.23
N GLY A 116 15.54 9.60 23.09
CA GLY A 116 16.06 10.14 24.34
C GLY A 116 16.77 9.07 25.15
N ASN A 117 17.98 9.41 25.62
CA ASN A 117 18.73 8.63 26.57
C ASN A 117 17.95 8.56 27.91
N GLU A 118 17.14 7.52 28.11
CA GLU A 118 16.43 7.30 29.38
C GLU A 118 17.31 6.65 30.48
N ASN A 119 18.62 6.56 30.30
CA ASN A 119 19.52 5.89 31.23
C ASN A 119 20.56 6.82 31.86
N GLU A 120 20.12 7.96 32.39
CA GLU A 120 20.96 8.76 33.28
C GLU A 120 20.39 8.83 34.70
N ALA A 121 20.96 7.95 35.54
CA ALA A 121 21.26 8.12 36.96
C ALA A 121 20.16 8.63 37.91
N ILE A 122 19.64 7.71 38.73
CA ILE A 122 19.30 8.02 40.13
C ILE A 122 20.20 7.15 41.00
N ALA A 123 21.30 7.72 41.45
CA ALA A 123 22.15 7.23 42.54
C ALA A 123 21.98 8.16 43.75
#